data_AF-A0A917WR40-F1
#
_entry.id   AF-A0A917WR40-F1
#
_cell.length_a   1.000
_cell.length_b   1.000
_cell.length_c   1.000
_cell.angle_alpha   90.00
_cell.angle_beta   90.00
_cell.angle_gamma   90.00
#
_symmetry.space_group_name_H-M   'P 1'
#
loop_
_entity.id
_entity.type
_entity.pdbx_description
1 polymer ?
#
loop_
_entity_poly.entity_id
_entity_poly.type
_entity_poly.pdbx_seq_one_letter_code
_entity_poly.pdbx_strand_id
1 'polypeptide(L)'
;MRRSTPRWLRVAAVGLLVGSMVVACSGRSTTGGSGDGTVTLTISFWGDFGLQDLKTKYEAEHQNVRIALNSGEYNAQHEDLQKKLIAGSGAPDIAAIDEGFIVQFRSQADKFVNLLDSGAGKHETHYLPWKWKQSLSPDGKTQIGLGTDIGGLAMCYRTDLFSAAGLPTERDQVSVLWPTWDDFIRVGQDYTAKTKKKFIDNGTNLFNPILGQQQVGFYDSNEQLRMDGGPKVAFDYAVKAVDAGISANLTSFQADWDKGFTNGSFAVLACPAWMLGHIQNTAPGTRGKWDIAAVPGGGGNWGGSFLTIPKQGRNVDEAYKFLDWLVQPAQQIEIFKTVGNLPSQPGLYTDPAIADFKNEFFNSAPVGQIFPRMAEGLTPQYLGKKNGPTRVAVENVINRVQNGTLRPDAAWAEAIKEAEKAGR
;
A
#
# COMPACT_ATOMS: atom_id res chain seq x y z
N MET A 1 -21.17 41.28 43.87
CA MET A 1 -21.02 42.16 42.70
C MET A 1 -19.55 42.18 42.29
N ARG A 2 -19.29 41.78 41.03
CA ARG A 2 -18.12 42.00 40.16
C ARG A 2 -16.72 42.30 40.74
N ARG A 3 -15.80 41.39 40.36
CA ARG A 3 -14.44 41.57 39.76
C ARG A 3 -13.45 42.53 40.44
N SER A 4 -12.28 42.00 40.76
CA SER A 4 -11.01 42.49 40.20
C SER A 4 -9.83 41.59 40.59
N THR A 5 -9.07 41.14 39.60
CA THR A 5 -7.63 40.88 39.74
C THR A 5 -6.91 42.23 39.57
N PRO A 6 -5.80 42.49 40.28
CA PRO A 6 -4.49 42.22 39.66
C PRO A 6 -3.40 41.82 40.67
N ARG A 7 -2.37 41.11 40.20
CA ARG A 7 -1.07 41.15 40.87
C ARG A 7 0.04 41.13 39.85
N TRP A 8 0.83 42.20 39.91
CA TRP A 8 1.98 42.49 39.09
C TRP A 8 3.24 41.81 39.63
N LEU A 9 4.10 41.41 38.70
CA LEU A 9 5.56 41.66 38.63
C LEU A 9 6.50 41.30 39.80
N ARG A 10 7.62 40.70 39.35
CA ARG A 10 9.02 40.72 39.84
C ARG A 10 9.43 39.68 40.88
N VAL A 11 10.24 38.73 40.42
CA VAL A 11 11.35 38.18 41.20
C VAL A 11 12.62 38.34 40.38
N ALA A 12 13.62 38.95 41.01
CA ALA A 12 14.96 39.17 40.51
C ALA A 12 15.91 38.10 41.07
N ALA A 13 16.76 37.57 40.16
CA ALA A 13 18.20 37.34 40.25
C ALA A 13 18.88 36.57 41.40
N VAL A 14 20.01 35.97 40.98
CA VAL A 14 21.23 35.52 41.68
C VAL A 14 21.25 34.00 41.99
N GLY A 15 22.24 33.19 41.57
CA GLY A 15 23.59 33.54 41.15
C GLY A 15 24.34 32.46 40.36
N LEU A 16 25.42 32.93 39.73
CA LEU A 16 26.46 32.22 38.99
C LEU A 16 27.30 31.30 39.88
N LEU A 17 27.74 30.17 39.31
CA LEU A 17 29.08 29.62 39.54
C LEU A 17 29.62 29.05 38.22
N VAL A 18 30.63 29.74 37.68
CA VAL A 18 31.48 29.33 36.55
C VAL A 18 32.70 28.63 37.11
N GLY A 19 33.10 27.52 36.49
CA GLY A 19 34.36 26.81 36.77
C GLY A 19 34.73 25.92 35.61
N SER A 20 35.31 26.51 34.57
CA SER A 20 35.87 25.86 33.39
C SER A 20 37.29 25.31 33.68
N MET A 21 37.56 24.05 33.31
CA MET A 21 38.89 23.63 32.86
C MET A 21 38.77 22.63 31.71
N VAL A 22 39.19 23.09 30.54
CA VAL A 22 39.51 22.27 29.38
C VAL A 22 40.96 21.79 29.56
N VAL A 23 41.17 20.48 29.50
CA VAL A 23 42.48 19.91 29.13
C VAL A 23 42.23 18.93 27.98
N ALA A 24 42.72 19.32 26.81
CA ALA A 24 42.90 18.45 25.67
C ALA A 24 44.14 17.57 25.91
N CYS A 25 43.96 16.25 25.81
CA CYS A 25 45.05 15.32 25.57
C CYS A 25 44.69 14.49 24.34
N SER A 26 45.44 14.72 23.26
CA SER A 26 45.67 13.76 22.20
C SER A 26 46.22 12.47 22.80
N GLY A 27 45.48 11.37 22.66
CA GLY A 27 45.88 10.05 23.13
C GLY A 27 45.01 8.99 22.48
N ARG A 28 45.61 8.26 21.53
CA ARG A 28 45.07 7.05 20.92
C ARG A 28 44.89 6.02 22.03
N SER A 29 43.65 5.82 22.47
CA SER A 29 43.26 4.73 23.36
C SER A 29 42.08 3.99 22.75
N THR A 30 42.40 2.84 22.19
CA THR A 30 41.48 1.73 21.99
C THR A 30 40.80 1.38 23.31
N THR A 31 39.54 1.77 23.45
CA THR A 31 38.55 1.13 24.32
C THR A 31 37.35 0.86 23.40
N GLY A 32 37.21 -0.33 22.84
CA GLY A 32 36.99 -1.54 23.63
C GLY A 32 35.62 -1.48 24.31
N GLY A 33 34.61 -0.96 23.60
CA GLY A 33 33.21 -1.07 24.00
C GLY A 33 32.70 -2.45 23.63
N SER A 34 32.80 -3.39 24.56
CA SER A 34 32.02 -4.62 24.57
C SER A 34 30.52 -4.26 24.72
N GLY A 35 29.85 -4.01 23.61
CA GLY A 35 28.41 -4.16 23.50
C GLY A 35 28.18 -5.50 22.81
N ASP A 36 27.42 -6.40 23.45
CA ASP A 36 26.96 -7.66 22.84
C ASP A 36 26.60 -7.42 21.38
N GLY A 37 27.07 -8.27 20.45
CA GLY A 37 26.98 -8.13 18.99
C GLY A 37 25.55 -8.16 18.41
N THR A 38 24.61 -7.51 19.07
CA THR A 38 23.21 -7.36 18.71
C THR A 38 23.05 -6.25 17.67
N VAL A 39 22.44 -6.60 16.55
CA VAL A 39 22.10 -5.69 15.46
C VAL A 39 20.61 -5.38 15.52
N THR A 40 20.24 -4.10 15.47
CA THR A 40 18.83 -3.68 15.32
C THR A 40 18.57 -3.25 13.87
N LEU A 41 17.73 -3.99 13.17
CA LEU A 41 17.25 -3.67 11.83
C LEU A 41 15.98 -2.82 11.93
N THR A 42 16.02 -1.62 11.35
CA THR A 42 14.85 -0.75 11.21
C THR A 42 14.14 -1.01 9.88
N ILE A 43 12.83 -1.22 9.93
CA ILE A 43 12.01 -1.50 8.75
C ILE A 43 10.88 -0.48 8.67
N SER A 44 10.86 0.33 7.61
CA SER A 44 9.76 1.30 7.38
C SER A 44 8.78 0.77 6.34
N PHE A 45 7.49 0.77 6.67
CA PHE A 45 6.41 0.21 5.85
C PHE A 45 5.05 0.86 6.17
N TRP A 46 3.98 0.38 5.53
CA TRP A 46 2.58 0.82 5.76
C TRP A 46 1.66 -0.39 5.78
N GLY A 47 0.41 -0.20 6.19
CA GLY A 47 -0.59 -1.27 6.18
C GLY A 47 -0.14 -2.49 6.98
N ASP A 48 -0.47 -3.68 6.49
CA ASP A 48 -0.10 -4.95 7.12
C ASP A 48 0.67 -5.85 6.15
N PHE A 49 1.97 -6.02 6.42
CA PHE A 49 2.88 -6.88 5.66
C PHE A 49 3.01 -8.28 6.29
N GLY A 50 2.28 -8.58 7.37
CA GLY A 50 2.43 -9.83 8.12
C GLY A 50 3.77 -9.92 8.89
N LEU A 51 4.43 -8.79 9.13
CA LEU A 51 5.79 -8.78 9.70
C LEU A 51 5.84 -8.99 11.22
N GLN A 52 4.74 -8.81 11.96
CA GLN A 52 4.78 -8.87 13.44
C GLN A 52 5.14 -10.28 13.95
N ASP A 53 4.46 -11.30 13.44
CA ASP A 53 4.72 -12.69 13.83
C ASP A 53 6.06 -13.19 13.26
N LEU A 54 6.35 -12.81 12.01
CA LEU A 54 7.60 -13.17 11.34
C LEU A 54 8.83 -12.52 11.99
N LYS A 55 8.70 -11.29 12.49
CA LYS A 55 9.72 -10.66 13.34
C LYS A 55 10.03 -11.53 14.54
N THR A 56 9.01 -11.97 15.26
CA THR A 56 9.18 -12.75 16.49
C THR A 56 9.89 -14.08 16.20
N LYS A 57 9.54 -14.74 15.08
CA LYS A 57 10.20 -15.96 14.61
C LYS A 57 11.67 -15.71 14.25
N TYR A 58 11.93 -14.68 13.45
CA TYR A 58 13.29 -14.36 13.01
C TYR A 58 14.21 -14.01 14.19
N GLU A 59 13.75 -13.20 15.15
CA GLU A 59 14.52 -12.86 16.36
C GLU A 59 14.79 -14.07 17.26
N ALA A 60 13.88 -15.06 17.28
CA ALA A 60 14.09 -16.32 18.00
C ALA A 60 15.14 -17.21 17.31
N GLU A 61 15.17 -17.22 15.98
CA GLU A 61 16.16 -17.96 15.19
C GLU A 61 17.53 -17.26 15.18
N HIS A 62 17.56 -15.93 15.33
CA HIS A 62 18.75 -15.09 15.24
C HIS A 62 18.87 -14.23 16.51
N GLN A 63 19.40 -14.83 17.58
CA GLN A 63 19.44 -14.21 18.92
C GLN A 63 20.18 -12.87 18.99
N ASN A 64 21.08 -12.61 18.03
CA ASN A 64 21.83 -11.37 17.87
C ASN A 64 21.13 -10.33 16.98
N VAL A 65 19.89 -10.55 16.53
CA VAL A 65 19.14 -9.60 15.71
C VAL A 65 17.88 -9.14 16.45
N ARG A 66 17.60 -7.85 16.35
CA ARG A 66 16.34 -7.21 16.75
C ARG A 66 15.76 -6.46 15.56
N ILE A 67 14.44 -6.40 15.47
CA ILE A 67 13.73 -5.75 14.37
C ILE A 67 12.85 -4.63 14.95
N ALA A 68 13.05 -3.42 14.48
CA ALA A 68 12.20 -2.28 14.80
C ALA A 68 11.27 -2.01 13.61
N LEU A 69 9.99 -2.33 13.78
CA LEU A 69 8.94 -2.13 12.78
C LEU A 69 8.36 -0.71 12.90
N ASN A 70 8.56 0.10 11.87
CA ASN A 70 8.12 1.49 11.79
C ASN A 70 7.01 1.62 10.73
N SER A 71 5.76 1.35 11.13
CA SER A 71 4.60 1.56 10.26
C SER A 71 4.23 3.05 10.21
N GLY A 72 3.69 3.49 9.06
CA GLY A 72 3.28 4.87 8.83
C GLY A 72 2.25 5.00 7.70
N GLU A 73 1.84 6.23 7.40
CA GLU A 73 0.92 6.49 6.28
C GLU A 73 1.62 6.20 4.94
N TYR A 74 0.90 5.57 4.02
CA TYR A 74 1.41 5.06 2.76
C TYR A 74 2.21 6.10 1.96
N ASN A 75 1.65 7.30 1.72
CA ASN A 75 2.35 8.32 0.93
C ASN A 75 3.52 8.93 1.71
N ALA A 76 3.31 9.22 3.00
CA ALA A 76 4.32 9.80 3.88
C ALA A 76 5.59 8.94 3.98
N GLN A 77 5.46 7.61 3.99
CA GLN A 77 6.61 6.70 4.00
C GLN A 77 7.49 6.85 2.75
N HIS A 78 6.88 6.94 1.57
CA HIS A 78 7.62 7.13 0.32
C HIS A 78 8.24 8.53 0.24
N GLU A 79 7.54 9.56 0.68
CA GLU A 79 8.07 10.92 0.74
C GLU A 79 9.25 11.05 1.71
N ASP A 80 9.13 10.47 2.90
CA ASP A 80 10.18 10.48 3.93
C ASP A 80 11.42 9.72 3.45
N LEU A 81 11.23 8.54 2.84
CA LEU A 81 12.33 7.80 2.21
C LEU A 81 13.03 8.67 1.15
N GLN A 82 12.29 9.29 0.23
CA GLN A 82 12.87 10.14 -0.80
C GLN A 82 13.68 11.31 -0.19
N LYS A 83 13.14 11.98 0.84
CA LYS A 83 13.84 13.07 1.56
C LYS A 83 15.15 12.58 2.18
N LYS A 84 15.14 11.43 2.85
CA LYS A 84 16.32 10.81 3.47
C LYS A 84 17.36 10.37 2.45
N LEU A 85 16.95 9.81 1.30
CA LEU A 85 17.85 9.46 0.20
C LEU A 85 18.57 10.67 -0.38
N ILE A 86 17.87 11.80 -0.56
CA ILE A 86 18.45 13.07 -0.99
C ILE A 86 19.42 13.61 0.05
N ALA A 87 19.03 13.59 1.34
CA ALA A 87 19.86 14.06 2.44
C ALA A 87 21.11 13.20 2.68
N GLY A 88 21.16 11.98 2.12
CA GLY A 88 22.27 11.04 2.30
C GLY A 88 22.35 10.45 3.71
N SER A 89 21.33 10.63 4.55
CA SER A 89 21.27 10.12 5.92
C SER A 89 19.84 9.91 6.42
N GLY A 90 19.67 9.02 7.41
CA GLY A 90 18.42 8.80 8.13
C GLY A 90 17.47 7.76 7.50
N ALA A 91 17.80 7.15 6.37
CA ALA A 91 17.03 6.05 5.81
C ALA A 91 17.05 4.82 6.74
N PRO A 92 15.98 4.03 6.80
CA PRO A 92 15.95 2.77 7.54
C PRO A 92 16.90 1.74 6.92
N ASP A 93 17.19 0.66 7.65
CA ASP A 93 17.96 -0.48 7.11
C ASP A 93 17.19 -1.17 5.98
N ILE A 94 15.85 -1.28 6.12
CA ILE A 94 14.95 -1.79 5.11
C ILE A 94 13.81 -0.79 4.90
N ALA A 95 13.55 -0.45 3.64
CA ALA A 95 12.42 0.38 3.26
C ALA A 95 11.49 -0.38 2.31
N ALA A 96 10.21 -0.45 2.67
CA ALA A 96 9.17 -0.89 1.75
C ALA A 96 8.92 0.20 0.69
N ILE A 97 8.71 -0.23 -0.55
CA ILE A 97 8.37 0.63 -1.68
C ILE A 97 7.26 -0.04 -2.49
N ASP A 98 6.19 0.69 -2.78
CA ASP A 98 5.04 0.21 -3.54
C ASP A 98 5.33 0.23 -5.04
N GLU A 99 4.64 -0.62 -5.81
CA GLU A 99 4.75 -0.63 -7.27
C GLU A 99 4.54 0.75 -7.90
N GLY A 100 3.64 1.57 -7.36
CA GLY A 100 3.34 2.92 -7.85
C GLY A 100 4.53 3.88 -7.77
N PHE A 101 5.50 3.58 -6.91
CA PHE A 101 6.67 4.41 -6.62
C PHE A 101 7.99 3.77 -7.05
N ILE A 102 8.05 2.44 -7.25
CA ILE A 102 9.32 1.73 -7.47
C ILE A 102 10.14 2.28 -8.65
N VAL A 103 9.48 2.81 -9.68
CA VAL A 103 10.17 3.40 -10.85
C VAL A 103 10.97 4.66 -10.49
N GLN A 104 10.44 5.49 -9.59
CA GLN A 104 11.13 6.66 -9.05
C GLN A 104 12.42 6.23 -8.33
N PHE A 105 12.36 5.14 -7.56
CA PHE A 105 13.46 4.69 -6.73
C PHE A 105 14.49 3.85 -7.49
N ARG A 106 14.08 2.98 -8.42
CA ARG A 106 15.02 2.24 -9.29
C ARG A 106 15.79 3.16 -10.25
N SER A 107 15.25 4.35 -10.53
CA SER A 107 15.97 5.41 -11.26
C SER A 107 17.06 6.09 -10.41
N GLN A 108 17.07 5.85 -9.10
CA GLN A 108 18.07 6.28 -8.12
C GLN A 108 18.81 5.04 -7.56
N ALA A 109 19.02 4.02 -8.39
CA ALA A 109 19.59 2.74 -7.97
C ALA A 109 20.98 2.88 -7.31
N ASP A 110 21.72 3.95 -7.58
CA ASP A 110 22.99 4.25 -6.90
C ASP A 110 22.83 4.43 -5.38
N LYS A 111 21.63 4.75 -4.90
CA LYS A 111 21.28 4.94 -3.48
C LYS A 111 20.90 3.66 -2.74
N PHE A 112 20.71 2.55 -3.46
CA PHE A 112 20.30 1.26 -2.90
C PHE A 112 21.38 0.20 -3.08
N VAL A 113 21.46 -0.73 -2.12
CA VAL A 113 22.33 -1.90 -2.25
C VAL A 113 21.85 -2.72 -3.45
N ASN A 114 22.79 -3.17 -4.28
CA ASN A 114 22.48 -4.08 -5.36
C ASN A 114 22.31 -5.49 -4.79
N LEU A 115 21.07 -5.97 -4.72
CA LEU A 115 20.79 -7.27 -4.13
C LEU A 115 21.35 -8.43 -4.98
N LEU A 116 21.64 -8.20 -6.27
CA LEU A 116 22.33 -9.21 -7.10
C LEU A 116 23.73 -9.50 -6.58
N ASP A 117 24.45 -8.48 -6.10
CA ASP A 117 25.80 -8.63 -5.52
C ASP A 117 25.75 -9.39 -4.18
N SER A 118 24.60 -9.36 -3.50
CA SER A 118 24.32 -10.15 -2.29
C SER A 118 23.80 -11.56 -2.59
N GLY A 119 23.63 -11.94 -3.87
CA GLY A 119 23.21 -13.27 -4.29
C GLY A 119 21.71 -13.44 -4.54
N ALA A 120 20.94 -12.35 -4.68
CA ALA A 120 19.49 -12.42 -4.90
C ALA A 120 19.10 -13.04 -6.24
N GLY A 121 20.02 -13.12 -7.20
CA GLY A 121 19.77 -13.70 -8.52
C GLY A 121 19.23 -15.14 -8.49
N LYS A 122 19.49 -15.89 -7.41
CA LYS A 122 18.92 -17.23 -7.18
C LYS A 122 17.38 -17.23 -7.10
N HIS A 123 16.75 -16.09 -6.83
CA HIS A 123 15.30 -15.96 -6.67
C HIS A 123 14.58 -15.56 -7.95
N GLU A 124 15.29 -15.11 -8.99
CA GLU A 124 14.68 -14.52 -10.19
C GLU A 124 13.59 -15.42 -10.80
N THR A 125 13.89 -16.71 -10.94
CA THR A 125 12.96 -17.70 -11.53
C THR A 125 11.77 -18.04 -10.65
N HIS A 126 11.80 -17.68 -9.36
CA HIS A 126 10.66 -17.87 -8.46
C HIS A 126 9.60 -16.79 -8.63
N TYR A 127 9.95 -15.62 -9.19
CA TYR A 127 9.06 -14.48 -9.30
C TYR A 127 8.29 -14.45 -10.63
N LEU A 128 7.14 -13.77 -10.61
CA LEU A 128 6.55 -13.27 -11.85
C LEU A 128 7.58 -12.41 -12.61
N PRO A 129 7.83 -12.63 -13.92
CA PRO A 129 8.88 -11.92 -14.65
C PRO A 129 8.75 -10.40 -14.59
N TRP A 130 7.52 -9.89 -14.65
CA TRP A 130 7.26 -8.45 -14.55
C TRP A 130 7.54 -7.90 -13.16
N LYS A 131 7.29 -8.67 -12.09
CA LYS A 131 7.54 -8.23 -10.70
C LYS A 131 9.04 -8.13 -10.47
N TRP A 132 9.81 -9.13 -10.87
CA TRP A 132 11.27 -9.09 -10.78
C TRP A 132 11.85 -7.88 -11.52
N LYS A 133 11.35 -7.60 -12.73
CA LYS A 133 11.77 -6.47 -13.56
C LYS A 133 11.41 -5.11 -12.97
N GLN A 134 10.32 -5.01 -12.20
CA GLN A 134 9.83 -3.73 -11.67
C GLN A 134 10.85 -3.05 -10.73
N SER A 135 11.69 -3.82 -10.02
CA SER A 135 12.73 -3.31 -9.12
C SER A 135 14.14 -3.30 -9.74
N LEU A 136 14.31 -3.70 -11.01
CA LEU A 136 15.58 -3.56 -11.71
C LEU A 136 15.81 -2.11 -12.15
N SER A 137 17.04 -1.63 -12.02
CA SER A 137 17.47 -0.35 -12.57
C SER A 137 17.21 -0.27 -14.08
N PRO A 138 17.10 0.94 -14.68
CA PRO A 138 16.85 1.10 -16.12
C PRO A 138 17.84 0.38 -17.04
N ASP A 139 19.09 0.21 -16.60
CA ASP A 139 20.14 -0.53 -17.32
C ASP A 139 20.15 -2.04 -17.01
N GLY A 140 19.27 -2.52 -16.15
CA GLY A 140 19.11 -3.93 -15.78
C GLY A 140 20.20 -4.48 -14.86
N LYS A 141 21.10 -3.65 -14.32
CA LYS A 141 22.28 -4.11 -13.57
C LYS A 141 22.10 -4.16 -12.06
N THR A 142 21.16 -3.39 -11.52
CA THR A 142 20.95 -3.28 -10.08
C THR A 142 19.56 -3.74 -9.72
N GLN A 143 19.45 -4.78 -8.91
CA GLN A 143 18.18 -5.17 -8.28
C GLN A 143 18.04 -4.42 -6.96
N ILE A 144 17.18 -3.41 -6.89
CA ILE A 144 17.09 -2.55 -5.68
C ILE A 144 16.21 -3.16 -4.58
N GLY A 145 15.41 -4.17 -4.90
CA GLY A 145 14.46 -4.77 -3.96
C GLY A 145 14.01 -6.16 -4.37
N LEU A 146 13.41 -6.86 -3.41
CA LEU A 146 12.70 -8.12 -3.63
C LEU A 146 11.20 -7.89 -3.51
N GLY A 147 10.44 -8.43 -4.47
CA GLY A 147 8.98 -8.37 -4.43
C GLY A 147 8.43 -9.15 -3.24
N THR A 148 7.40 -8.59 -2.60
CA THR A 148 6.62 -9.30 -1.58
C THR A 148 5.40 -9.92 -2.25
N ASP A 149 4.41 -9.08 -2.52
CA ASP A 149 3.06 -9.45 -2.91
C ASP A 149 2.65 -8.81 -4.23
N ILE A 150 1.50 -9.25 -4.73
CA ILE A 150 0.77 -8.64 -5.83
C ILE A 150 -0.68 -8.41 -5.40
N GLY A 151 -1.31 -7.38 -5.94
CA GLY A 151 -2.67 -6.99 -5.59
C GLY A 151 -3.72 -7.52 -6.57
N GLY A 152 -3.82 -8.83 -6.74
CA GLY A 152 -4.89 -9.42 -7.57
C GLY A 152 -6.27 -8.87 -7.15
N LEU A 153 -7.04 -8.35 -8.10
CA LEU A 153 -8.23 -7.54 -7.85
C LEU A 153 -9.53 -8.34 -7.81
N ALA A 154 -10.35 -8.06 -6.80
CA ALA A 154 -11.73 -8.50 -6.68
C ALA A 154 -12.61 -7.37 -6.11
N MET A 155 -13.88 -7.64 -5.85
CA MET A 155 -14.77 -6.76 -5.07
C MET A 155 -15.15 -7.45 -3.76
N CYS A 156 -14.88 -6.80 -2.62
CA CYS A 156 -15.37 -7.26 -1.33
C CYS A 156 -16.73 -6.61 -1.07
N TYR A 157 -17.72 -7.40 -0.66
CA TYR A 157 -19.07 -6.90 -0.42
C TYR A 157 -19.65 -7.43 0.90
N ARG A 158 -20.56 -6.65 1.46
CA ARG A 158 -21.25 -6.95 2.72
C ARG A 158 -22.48 -7.81 2.49
N THR A 159 -22.38 -9.11 2.80
CA THR A 159 -23.48 -10.07 2.62
C THR A 159 -24.70 -9.72 3.47
N ASP A 160 -24.50 -9.20 4.68
CA ASP A 160 -25.58 -8.76 5.56
C ASP A 160 -26.31 -7.52 5.01
N LEU A 161 -25.57 -6.57 4.44
CA LEU A 161 -26.16 -5.38 3.80
C LEU A 161 -26.85 -5.71 2.49
N PHE A 162 -26.31 -6.66 1.71
CA PHE A 162 -26.94 -7.17 0.49
C PHE A 162 -28.24 -7.90 0.81
N SER A 163 -28.21 -8.83 1.78
CA SER A 163 -29.40 -9.54 2.25
C SER A 163 -30.50 -8.58 2.73
N ALA A 164 -30.15 -7.57 3.55
CA ALA A 164 -31.09 -6.54 4.00
C ALA A 164 -31.67 -5.70 2.85
N ALA A 165 -30.92 -5.55 1.76
CA ALA A 165 -31.36 -4.89 0.54
C ALA A 165 -32.10 -5.84 -0.43
N GLY A 166 -32.27 -7.12 -0.10
CA GLY A 166 -32.85 -8.14 -0.98
C GLY A 166 -32.02 -8.42 -2.24
N LEU A 167 -30.71 -8.20 -2.17
CA LEU A 167 -29.73 -8.58 -3.21
C LEU A 167 -29.21 -10.00 -2.93
N PRO A 168 -28.71 -10.72 -3.97
CA PRO A 168 -28.10 -12.03 -3.76
C PRO A 168 -26.87 -11.93 -2.85
N THR A 169 -26.59 -12.96 -2.08
CA THR A 169 -25.42 -13.02 -1.19
C THR A 169 -24.36 -14.00 -1.64
N GLU A 170 -24.69 -14.93 -2.55
CA GLU A 170 -23.74 -15.90 -3.08
C GLU A 170 -22.79 -15.25 -4.09
N ARG A 171 -21.48 -15.45 -3.93
CA ARG A 171 -20.45 -14.73 -4.70
C ARG A 171 -20.59 -14.84 -6.21
N ASP A 172 -20.98 -16.00 -6.72
CA ASP A 172 -21.13 -16.21 -8.17
C ASP A 172 -22.34 -15.43 -8.71
N GLN A 173 -23.41 -15.34 -7.91
CA GLN A 173 -24.60 -14.54 -8.24
C GLN A 173 -24.32 -13.05 -8.12
N VAL A 174 -23.49 -12.63 -7.17
CA VAL A 174 -23.08 -11.22 -7.03
C VAL A 174 -22.14 -10.83 -8.18
N SER A 175 -21.23 -11.71 -8.57
CA SER A 175 -20.28 -11.46 -9.67
C SER A 175 -20.99 -11.19 -11.00
N VAL A 176 -22.13 -11.83 -11.27
CA VAL A 176 -22.90 -11.59 -12.52
C VAL A 176 -23.71 -10.29 -12.51
N LEU A 177 -23.82 -9.59 -11.37
CA LEU A 177 -24.54 -8.32 -11.30
C LEU A 177 -23.81 -7.19 -12.05
N TRP A 178 -22.48 -7.28 -12.15
CA TRP A 178 -21.65 -6.17 -12.63
C TRP A 178 -20.52 -6.59 -13.57
N PRO A 179 -20.82 -7.20 -14.74
CA PRO A 179 -19.78 -7.57 -15.69
C PRO A 179 -19.00 -6.34 -16.21
N THR A 180 -19.60 -5.14 -16.18
CA THR A 180 -18.98 -3.87 -16.54
C THR A 180 -19.06 -2.84 -15.40
N TRP A 181 -18.20 -1.81 -15.46
CA TRP A 181 -18.25 -0.70 -14.49
C TRP A 181 -19.54 0.13 -14.59
N ASP A 182 -20.19 0.18 -15.76
CA ASP A 182 -21.51 0.77 -15.89
C ASP A 182 -22.59 -0.03 -15.15
N ASP A 183 -22.56 -1.35 -15.26
CA ASP A 183 -23.46 -2.23 -14.51
C ASP A 183 -23.18 -2.14 -12.99
N PHE A 184 -21.92 -2.05 -12.59
CA PHE A 184 -21.52 -1.83 -11.20
C PHE A 184 -22.14 -0.55 -10.62
N ILE A 185 -22.04 0.57 -11.34
CA ILE A 185 -22.62 1.85 -10.91
C ILE A 185 -24.15 1.75 -10.85
N ARG A 186 -24.79 1.09 -11.82
CA ARG A 186 -26.26 0.88 -11.82
C ARG A 186 -26.72 0.10 -10.59
N VAL A 187 -26.05 -1.00 -10.25
CA VAL A 187 -26.33 -1.78 -9.03
C VAL A 187 -26.17 -0.90 -7.78
N GLY A 188 -25.14 -0.07 -7.74
CA GLY A 188 -24.95 0.88 -6.65
C GLY A 188 -26.06 1.92 -6.54
N GLN A 189 -26.55 2.43 -7.67
CA GLN A 189 -27.69 3.36 -7.70
C GLN A 189 -28.95 2.69 -7.18
N ASP A 190 -29.25 1.48 -7.61
CA ASP A 190 -30.42 0.71 -7.14
C ASP A 190 -30.33 0.42 -5.63
N TYR A 191 -29.15 0.01 -5.16
CA TYR A 191 -28.88 -0.19 -3.73
C TYR A 191 -29.11 1.10 -2.93
N THR A 192 -28.53 2.22 -3.37
CA THR A 192 -28.65 3.52 -2.67
C THR A 192 -30.08 4.05 -2.73
N ALA A 193 -30.77 3.92 -3.85
CA ALA A 193 -32.16 4.33 -3.98
C ALA A 193 -33.08 3.56 -3.03
N LYS A 194 -32.88 2.25 -2.90
CA LYS A 194 -33.68 1.36 -2.04
C LYS A 194 -33.38 1.53 -0.56
N THR A 195 -32.11 1.56 -0.19
CA THR A 195 -31.67 1.50 1.22
C THR A 195 -31.43 2.87 1.84
N LYS A 196 -31.28 3.91 1.01
CA LYS A 196 -30.77 5.24 1.40
C LYS A 196 -29.34 5.21 1.98
N LYS A 197 -28.62 4.09 1.86
CA LYS A 197 -27.22 3.92 2.25
C LYS A 197 -26.29 4.05 1.04
N LYS A 198 -25.00 4.24 1.30
CA LYS A 198 -23.98 4.35 0.24
C LYS A 198 -23.49 2.97 -0.17
N PHE A 199 -23.12 2.84 -1.43
CA PHE A 199 -22.70 1.56 -2.00
C PHE A 199 -21.20 1.38 -1.90
N ILE A 200 -20.42 2.38 -2.32
CA ILE A 200 -18.95 2.36 -2.25
C ILE A 200 -18.42 3.29 -1.16
N ASP A 201 -17.20 3.03 -0.73
CA ASP A 201 -16.48 3.80 0.27
C ASP A 201 -15.98 5.16 -0.25
N ASN A 202 -15.36 5.18 -1.42
CA ASN A 202 -14.77 6.37 -2.02
C ASN A 202 -14.62 6.26 -3.55
N GLY A 203 -14.78 7.38 -4.27
CA GLY A 203 -14.50 7.45 -5.71
C GLY A 203 -13.05 7.15 -6.08
N THR A 204 -12.07 7.49 -5.23
CA THR A 204 -10.65 7.19 -5.50
C THR A 204 -10.35 5.69 -5.48
N ASN A 205 -11.06 4.91 -4.67
CA ASN A 205 -10.90 3.45 -4.64
C ASN A 205 -11.60 2.76 -5.82
N LEU A 206 -12.46 3.47 -6.55
CA LEU A 206 -12.99 3.03 -7.84
C LEU A 206 -12.02 3.38 -8.99
N PHE A 207 -11.35 4.53 -8.92
CA PHE A 207 -10.40 4.99 -9.92
C PHE A 207 -9.25 3.99 -10.17
N ASN A 208 -8.58 3.54 -9.10
CA ASN A 208 -7.38 2.71 -9.20
C ASN A 208 -7.57 1.35 -9.90
N PRO A 209 -8.58 0.52 -9.54
CA PRO A 209 -8.80 -0.74 -10.26
C PRO A 209 -9.16 -0.52 -11.72
N ILE A 210 -9.95 0.51 -12.04
CA ILE A 210 -10.27 0.85 -13.44
C ILE A 210 -9.02 1.26 -14.20
N LEU A 211 -8.18 2.09 -13.59
CA LEU A 211 -6.91 2.50 -14.18
C LEU A 211 -6.03 1.28 -14.41
N GLY A 212 -5.86 0.40 -13.41
CA GLY A 212 -5.03 -0.81 -13.51
C GLY A 212 -5.48 -1.81 -14.59
N GLN A 213 -6.73 -1.72 -15.06
CA GLN A 213 -7.25 -2.51 -16.17
C GLN A 213 -6.99 -1.91 -17.57
N GLN A 214 -6.50 -0.67 -17.65
CA GLN A 214 -6.20 -0.03 -18.94
C GLN A 214 -4.87 -0.54 -19.53
N GLN A 215 -4.65 -0.33 -20.83
CA GLN A 215 -3.35 -0.67 -21.44
C GLN A 215 -2.25 0.32 -21.08
N VAL A 216 -2.61 1.59 -20.90
CA VAL A 216 -1.68 2.69 -20.59
C VAL A 216 -2.21 3.46 -19.38
N GLY A 217 -1.37 3.59 -18.36
CA GLY A 217 -1.62 4.38 -17.17
C GLY A 217 -1.31 5.86 -17.42
N PHE A 218 -0.70 6.51 -16.43
CA PHE A 218 -0.33 7.93 -16.55
C PHE A 218 0.84 8.18 -17.50
N TYR A 219 1.72 7.21 -17.74
CA TYR A 219 2.93 7.38 -18.54
C TYR A 219 3.10 6.25 -19.55
N ASP A 220 3.65 6.57 -20.71
CA ASP A 220 4.15 5.56 -21.64
C ASP A 220 5.62 5.22 -21.38
N SER A 221 6.15 4.23 -22.11
CA SER A 221 7.55 3.79 -21.97
C SER A 221 8.60 4.84 -22.39
N ASN A 222 8.18 5.98 -22.94
CA ASN A 222 9.04 7.12 -23.26
C ASN A 222 8.95 8.23 -22.19
N GLU A 223 8.40 7.91 -21.00
CA GLU A 223 8.17 8.84 -19.89
C GLU A 223 7.27 10.03 -20.27
N GLN A 224 6.42 9.88 -21.29
CA GLN A 224 5.47 10.94 -21.67
C GLN A 224 4.16 10.77 -20.89
N LEU A 225 3.65 11.88 -20.34
CA LEU A 225 2.36 11.92 -19.65
C LEU A 225 1.21 11.66 -20.64
N ARG A 226 0.31 10.73 -20.32
CA ARG A 226 -0.82 10.29 -21.15
C ARG A 226 -2.14 10.41 -20.39
N MET A 227 -2.74 11.59 -20.38
CA MET A 227 -4.00 11.82 -19.66
C MET A 227 -5.25 11.39 -20.43
N ASP A 228 -5.32 11.59 -21.76
CA ASP A 228 -6.55 11.42 -22.55
C ASP A 228 -7.00 9.97 -22.80
N GLY A 229 -6.23 8.99 -22.33
CA GLY A 229 -6.53 7.55 -22.48
C GLY A 229 -7.05 6.91 -21.20
N GLY A 230 -6.30 5.92 -20.70
CA GLY A 230 -6.68 5.15 -19.50
C GLY A 230 -7.00 6.00 -18.26
N PRO A 231 -6.19 7.03 -17.92
CA PRO A 231 -6.49 7.94 -16.82
C PRO A 231 -7.83 8.65 -16.98
N LYS A 232 -8.19 9.08 -18.19
CA LYS A 232 -9.48 9.71 -18.46
C LYS A 232 -10.64 8.74 -18.22
N VAL A 233 -10.54 7.51 -18.73
CA VAL A 233 -11.57 6.47 -18.53
C VAL A 233 -11.80 6.22 -17.04
N ALA A 234 -10.72 5.99 -16.29
CA ALA A 234 -10.80 5.77 -14.85
C ALA A 234 -11.38 6.97 -14.09
N PHE A 235 -10.97 8.18 -14.46
CA PHE A 235 -11.46 9.41 -13.84
C PHE A 235 -12.95 9.63 -14.11
N ASP A 236 -13.39 9.45 -15.36
CA ASP A 236 -14.79 9.63 -15.75
C ASP A 236 -15.71 8.67 -14.97
N TYR A 237 -15.31 7.40 -14.80
CA TYR A 237 -16.07 6.44 -13.98
C TYR A 237 -16.08 6.80 -12.49
N ALA A 238 -14.95 7.23 -11.94
CA ALA A 238 -14.88 7.67 -10.54
C ALA A 238 -15.82 8.86 -10.29
N VAL A 239 -15.77 9.87 -11.16
CA VAL A 239 -16.67 11.04 -11.08
C VAL A 239 -18.12 10.65 -11.31
N LYS A 240 -18.41 9.75 -12.26
CA LYS A 240 -19.77 9.24 -12.50
C LYS A 240 -20.36 8.54 -11.27
N ALA A 241 -19.57 7.74 -10.56
CA ALA A 241 -20.01 7.09 -9.31
C ALA A 241 -20.28 8.12 -8.19
N VAL A 242 -19.45 9.16 -8.11
CA VAL A 242 -19.65 10.25 -7.15
C VAL A 242 -20.93 11.03 -7.46
N ASP A 243 -21.14 11.41 -8.72
CA ASP A 243 -22.31 12.16 -9.18
C ASP A 243 -23.61 11.33 -9.09
N ALA A 244 -23.51 10.02 -9.30
CA ALA A 244 -24.60 9.07 -9.03
C ALA A 244 -24.97 8.96 -7.55
N GLY A 245 -24.21 9.57 -6.65
CA GLY A 245 -24.49 9.64 -5.22
C GLY A 245 -24.22 8.33 -4.47
N ILE A 246 -23.49 7.38 -5.05
CA ILE A 246 -23.27 6.05 -4.47
C ILE A 246 -22.06 5.98 -3.52
N SER A 247 -21.21 7.02 -3.50
CA SER A 247 -20.02 7.11 -2.64
C SER A 247 -20.36 7.55 -1.21
N ALA A 248 -19.68 6.94 -0.23
CA ALA A 248 -19.68 7.36 1.18
C ALA A 248 -18.75 8.54 1.48
N ASN A 249 -17.88 8.91 0.54
CA ASN A 249 -16.90 10.00 0.70
C ASN A 249 -16.02 9.81 1.97
N LEU A 250 -15.56 8.57 2.18
CA LEU A 250 -14.67 8.24 3.28
C LEU A 250 -13.27 8.02 2.72
N THR A 251 -12.35 8.96 2.96
CA THR A 251 -10.98 8.88 2.43
C THR A 251 -10.24 7.66 3.01
N SER A 252 -9.66 6.84 2.13
CA SER A 252 -8.94 5.61 2.50
C SER A 252 -7.89 5.85 3.58
N PHE A 253 -7.73 4.88 4.47
CA PHE A 253 -6.76 4.88 5.57
C PHE A 253 -6.91 6.04 6.57
N GLN A 254 -8.09 6.65 6.64
CA GLN A 254 -8.46 7.62 7.66
C GLN A 254 -9.39 6.99 8.69
N ALA A 255 -9.37 7.52 9.92
CA ALA A 255 -10.15 6.97 11.03
C ALA A 255 -11.67 6.85 10.76
N ASP A 256 -12.23 7.72 9.92
CA ASP A 256 -13.66 7.64 9.57
C ASP A 256 -13.96 6.58 8.52
N TRP A 257 -13.00 6.26 7.64
CA TRP A 257 -13.10 5.12 6.72
C TRP A 257 -13.05 3.80 7.50
N ASP A 258 -12.18 3.70 8.50
CA ASP A 258 -12.09 2.55 9.40
C ASP A 258 -13.42 2.31 10.15
N LYS A 259 -14.03 3.39 10.68
CA LYS A 259 -15.38 3.33 11.26
C LYS A 259 -16.43 2.87 10.25
N GLY A 260 -16.27 3.25 8.98
CA GLY A 260 -17.13 2.86 7.87
C GLY A 260 -17.26 1.35 7.69
N PHE A 261 -16.15 0.61 7.81
CA PHE A 261 -16.18 -0.86 7.79
C PHE A 261 -17.00 -1.43 8.94
N THR A 262 -16.79 -0.91 10.15
CA THR A 262 -17.42 -1.40 11.38
C THR A 262 -18.93 -1.14 11.38
N ASN A 263 -19.36 0.06 11.00
CA ASN A 263 -20.77 0.46 11.06
C ASN A 263 -21.57 0.14 9.77
N GLY A 264 -20.90 -0.32 8.70
CA GLY A 264 -21.55 -0.60 7.42
C GLY A 264 -21.99 0.67 6.68
N SER A 265 -21.12 1.69 6.62
CA SER A 265 -21.37 2.94 5.88
C SER A 265 -21.37 2.75 4.37
N PHE A 266 -20.74 1.69 3.88
CA PHE A 266 -20.72 1.26 2.49
C PHE A 266 -20.91 -0.26 2.39
N ALA A 267 -21.36 -0.74 1.24
CA ALA A 267 -21.70 -2.13 1.01
C ALA A 267 -20.65 -2.89 0.19
N VAL A 268 -19.86 -2.20 -0.62
CA VAL A 268 -18.87 -2.78 -1.53
C VAL A 268 -17.62 -1.91 -1.57
N LEU A 269 -16.45 -2.51 -1.77
CA LEU A 269 -15.22 -1.81 -2.10
C LEU A 269 -14.34 -2.64 -3.03
N ALA A 270 -13.46 -1.95 -3.76
CA ALA A 270 -12.38 -2.61 -4.49
C ALA A 270 -11.50 -3.37 -3.49
N CYS A 271 -11.21 -4.63 -3.78
CA CYS A 271 -10.59 -5.55 -2.84
C CYS A 271 -9.44 -6.29 -3.52
N PRO A 272 -8.28 -5.62 -3.69
CA PRO A 272 -7.04 -6.34 -3.93
C PRO A 272 -6.74 -7.29 -2.76
N ALA A 273 -5.98 -8.36 -3.00
CA ALA A 273 -5.71 -9.40 -2.00
C ALA A 273 -5.27 -8.87 -0.61
N TRP A 274 -4.43 -7.83 -0.59
CA TRP A 274 -3.96 -7.19 0.65
C TRP A 274 -5.05 -6.48 1.47
N MET A 275 -6.21 -6.19 0.87
CA MET A 275 -7.34 -5.55 1.57
C MET A 275 -8.00 -6.50 2.59
N LEU A 276 -7.85 -7.82 2.44
CA LEU A 276 -8.45 -8.79 3.34
C LEU A 276 -7.96 -8.63 4.79
N GLY A 277 -6.64 -8.55 4.99
CA GLY A 277 -6.04 -8.32 6.29
C GLY A 277 -6.48 -6.99 6.89
N HIS A 278 -6.59 -5.94 6.06
CA HIS A 278 -7.08 -4.64 6.52
C HIS A 278 -8.52 -4.74 7.06
N ILE A 279 -9.45 -5.34 6.30
CA ILE A 279 -10.85 -5.50 6.75
C ILE A 279 -10.92 -6.32 8.05
N GLN A 280 -10.16 -7.41 8.13
CA GLN A 280 -10.11 -8.29 9.31
C GLN A 280 -9.65 -7.54 10.57
N ASN A 281 -8.59 -6.73 10.44
CA ASN A 281 -8.00 -5.99 11.55
C ASN A 281 -8.87 -4.80 11.96
N THR A 282 -9.44 -4.09 10.99
CA THR A 282 -10.22 -2.87 11.21
C THR A 282 -11.63 -3.16 11.72
N ALA A 283 -12.28 -4.23 11.23
CA ALA A 283 -13.66 -4.56 11.55
C ALA A 283 -13.84 -6.03 11.97
N PRO A 284 -13.14 -6.53 13.01
CA PRO A 284 -13.17 -7.95 13.41
C PRO A 284 -14.59 -8.44 13.75
N GLY A 285 -15.46 -7.56 14.27
CA GLY A 285 -16.88 -7.85 14.54
C GLY A 285 -17.76 -8.05 13.31
N THR A 286 -17.20 -7.93 12.10
CA THR A 286 -17.88 -8.20 10.83
C THR A 286 -17.53 -9.56 10.21
N ARG A 287 -16.86 -10.43 10.98
CA ARG A 287 -16.60 -11.84 10.58
C ARG A 287 -17.88 -12.51 10.08
N GLY A 288 -17.81 -13.12 8.89
CA GLY A 288 -18.94 -13.80 8.24
C GLY A 288 -19.96 -12.85 7.58
N LYS A 289 -19.70 -11.54 7.58
CA LYS A 289 -20.56 -10.53 6.94
C LYS A 289 -19.97 -9.99 5.64
N TRP A 290 -18.80 -10.49 5.25
CA TRP A 290 -18.14 -10.16 3.99
C TRP A 290 -18.04 -11.41 3.11
N ASP A 291 -18.06 -11.21 1.80
CA ASP A 291 -17.65 -12.21 0.81
C ASP A 291 -17.02 -11.46 -0.38
N ILE A 292 -16.51 -12.20 -1.36
CA ILE A 292 -15.65 -11.71 -2.43
C ILE A 292 -16.27 -12.10 -3.76
N ALA A 293 -16.55 -11.11 -4.60
CA ALA A 293 -17.07 -11.27 -5.95
C ALA A 293 -16.04 -10.81 -6.99
N ALA A 294 -16.26 -11.19 -8.25
CA ALA A 294 -15.42 -10.76 -9.36
C ALA A 294 -15.39 -9.23 -9.50
N VAL A 295 -14.24 -8.70 -9.92
CA VAL A 295 -14.10 -7.31 -10.34
C VAL A 295 -14.75 -7.12 -11.71
N PRO A 296 -15.47 -6.01 -11.97
CA PRO A 296 -15.96 -5.71 -13.31
C PRO A 296 -14.83 -5.71 -14.34
N GLY A 297 -15.11 -6.17 -15.56
CA GLY A 297 -14.10 -6.23 -16.64
C GLY A 297 -13.11 -7.41 -16.56
N GLY A 298 -13.24 -8.32 -15.58
CA GLY A 298 -12.49 -9.56 -15.50
C GLY A 298 -11.50 -9.59 -14.34
N GLY A 299 -10.23 -9.29 -14.61
CA GLY A 299 -9.13 -9.31 -13.63
C GLY A 299 -8.42 -7.96 -13.52
N GLY A 300 -7.35 -7.92 -12.73
CA GLY A 300 -6.58 -6.69 -12.52
C GLY A 300 -5.57 -6.81 -11.39
N ASN A 301 -4.55 -5.95 -11.40
CA ASN A 301 -3.61 -5.82 -10.28
C ASN A 301 -3.67 -4.38 -9.78
N TRP A 302 -3.75 -4.23 -8.46
CA TRP A 302 -3.56 -2.94 -7.81
C TRP A 302 -2.71 -3.10 -6.56
N GLY A 303 -1.49 -2.57 -6.64
CA GLY A 303 -0.52 -2.61 -5.57
C GLY A 303 0.40 -3.82 -5.66
N GLY A 304 1.15 -3.99 -4.58
CA GLY A 304 2.19 -4.98 -4.47
C GLY A 304 3.50 -4.28 -4.16
N SER A 305 4.19 -4.78 -3.15
CA SER A 305 5.31 -4.06 -2.56
C SER A 305 6.66 -4.70 -2.87
N PHE A 306 7.71 -3.96 -2.54
CA PHE A 306 9.11 -4.37 -2.61
C PHE A 306 9.77 -4.01 -1.29
N LEU A 307 10.69 -4.86 -0.82
CA LEU A 307 11.58 -4.53 0.29
C LEU A 307 12.96 -4.22 -0.26
N THR A 308 13.47 -3.04 0.07
CA THR A 308 14.73 -2.47 -0.44
C THR A 308 15.71 -2.19 0.71
N ILE A 309 17.01 -2.16 0.41
CA ILE A 309 18.06 -1.81 1.37
C ILE A 309 18.75 -0.52 0.92
N PRO A 310 18.47 0.63 1.54
CA PRO A 310 19.22 1.86 1.30
C PRO A 310 20.70 1.70 1.68
N LYS A 311 21.64 2.23 0.88
CA LYS A 311 23.09 2.20 1.18
C LYS A 311 23.50 2.97 2.45
N GLN A 312 22.58 3.74 3.03
CA GLN A 312 22.83 4.51 4.24
C GLN A 312 22.84 3.64 5.50
N GLY A 313 22.22 2.45 5.44
CA GLY A 313 22.16 1.51 6.55
C GLY A 313 23.55 0.95 6.90
N ARG A 314 23.79 0.72 8.18
CA ARG A 314 25.06 0.12 8.67
C ARG A 314 25.01 -1.40 8.71
N ASN A 315 23.82 -1.97 8.58
CA ASN A 315 23.54 -3.39 8.81
C ASN A 315 23.15 -4.12 7.51
N VAL A 316 23.80 -3.76 6.39
CA VAL A 316 23.42 -4.25 5.05
C VAL A 316 23.36 -5.78 4.97
N ASP A 317 24.35 -6.47 5.51
CA ASP A 317 24.40 -7.93 5.44
C ASP A 317 23.26 -8.59 6.24
N GLU A 318 22.98 -8.09 7.45
CA GLU A 318 21.87 -8.60 8.28
C GLU A 318 20.50 -8.24 7.67
N ALA A 319 20.37 -7.04 7.09
CA ALA A 319 19.17 -6.64 6.36
C ALA A 319 18.90 -7.58 5.18
N TYR A 320 19.94 -7.94 4.41
CA TYR A 320 19.79 -8.88 3.31
C TYR A 320 19.44 -10.29 3.77
N LYS A 321 20.06 -10.80 4.85
CA LYS A 321 19.69 -12.10 5.44
C LYS A 321 18.21 -12.15 5.84
N PHE A 322 17.70 -11.08 6.45
CA PHE A 322 16.28 -11.00 6.80
C PHE A 322 15.40 -11.01 5.55
N LEU A 323 15.75 -10.24 4.51
CA LEU A 323 15.03 -10.25 3.23
C LEU A 323 15.04 -11.62 2.54
N ASP A 324 16.21 -12.28 2.49
CA ASP A 324 16.38 -13.62 1.90
C ASP A 324 15.53 -14.68 2.62
N TRP A 325 15.44 -14.60 3.96
CA TRP A 325 14.57 -15.46 4.77
C TRP A 325 13.09 -15.14 4.57
N LEU A 326 12.72 -13.86 4.51
CA LEU A 326 11.34 -13.40 4.42
C LEU A 326 10.67 -13.80 3.10
N VAL A 327 11.43 -13.88 2.00
CA VAL A 327 10.90 -14.28 0.68
C VAL A 327 10.86 -15.79 0.47
N GLN A 328 11.22 -16.60 1.46
CA GLN A 328 11.11 -18.06 1.33
C GLN A 328 9.65 -18.53 1.29
N PRO A 329 9.36 -19.68 0.63
CA PRO A 329 8.01 -20.22 0.52
C PRO A 329 7.21 -20.28 1.82
N ALA A 330 7.83 -20.73 2.93
CA ALA A 330 7.14 -20.88 4.21
C ALA A 330 6.63 -19.54 4.76
N GLN A 331 7.47 -18.51 4.72
CA GLN A 331 7.14 -17.15 5.17
C GLN A 331 6.09 -16.52 4.26
N GLN A 332 6.20 -16.68 2.94
CA GLN A 332 5.21 -16.15 2.00
C GLN A 332 3.84 -16.82 2.14
N ILE A 333 3.79 -18.15 2.36
CA ILE A 333 2.55 -18.87 2.65
C ILE A 333 1.94 -18.41 3.98
N GLU A 334 2.76 -18.19 5.00
CA GLU A 334 2.29 -17.67 6.30
C GLU A 334 1.68 -16.27 6.16
N ILE A 335 2.36 -15.35 5.47
CA ILE A 335 1.85 -14.01 5.18
C ILE A 335 0.49 -14.11 4.46
N PHE A 336 0.40 -14.95 3.43
CA PHE A 336 -0.84 -15.15 2.69
C PHE A 336 -1.98 -15.61 3.60
N LYS A 337 -1.74 -16.59 4.48
CA LYS A 337 -2.78 -17.15 5.36
C LYS A 337 -3.20 -16.18 6.46
N THR A 338 -2.29 -15.36 6.96
CA THR A 338 -2.55 -14.44 8.07
C THR A 338 -3.20 -13.15 7.60
N VAL A 339 -2.67 -12.52 6.56
CA VAL A 339 -3.08 -11.17 6.13
C VAL A 339 -3.66 -11.12 4.71
N GLY A 340 -3.63 -12.22 3.97
CA GLY A 340 -4.23 -12.31 2.63
C GLY A 340 -3.34 -11.85 1.48
N ASN A 341 -2.15 -11.30 1.76
CA ASN A 341 -1.25 -10.79 0.71
C ASN A 341 -0.85 -11.95 -0.23
N LEU A 342 -1.20 -11.81 -1.51
CA LEU A 342 -0.93 -12.84 -2.51
C LEU A 342 0.57 -12.83 -2.86
N PRO A 343 1.32 -13.94 -2.69
CA PRO A 343 2.74 -13.94 -2.98
C PRO A 343 3.03 -13.60 -4.43
N SER A 344 4.11 -12.88 -4.69
CA SER A 344 4.55 -12.59 -6.07
C SER A 344 5.32 -13.73 -6.75
N GLN A 345 5.30 -14.92 -6.13
CA GLN A 345 5.96 -16.14 -6.57
C GLN A 345 4.92 -17.18 -7.04
N PRO A 346 4.66 -17.32 -8.35
CA PRO A 346 3.52 -18.08 -8.85
C PRO A 346 3.64 -19.58 -8.62
N GLY A 347 4.86 -20.10 -8.41
CA GLY A 347 5.08 -21.49 -8.01
C GLY A 347 4.40 -21.86 -6.68
N LEU A 348 4.08 -20.88 -5.83
CA LEU A 348 3.38 -21.11 -4.57
C LEU A 348 1.87 -21.31 -4.76
N TYR A 349 1.29 -20.90 -5.90
CA TYR A 349 -0.16 -20.94 -6.10
C TYR A 349 -0.71 -22.36 -6.22
N THR A 350 0.15 -23.31 -6.58
CA THR A 350 -0.19 -24.75 -6.63
C THR A 350 0.08 -25.47 -5.30
N ASP A 351 0.71 -24.81 -4.32
CA ASP A 351 0.88 -25.39 -2.99
C ASP A 351 -0.50 -25.55 -2.33
N PRO A 352 -0.88 -26.74 -1.80
CA PRO A 352 -2.18 -26.94 -1.16
C PRO A 352 -2.47 -25.94 -0.03
N ALA A 353 -1.44 -25.45 0.67
CA ALA A 353 -1.59 -24.45 1.72
C ALA A 353 -2.09 -23.09 1.19
N ILE A 354 -1.95 -22.84 -0.11
CA ILE A 354 -2.55 -21.71 -0.83
C ILE A 354 -3.79 -22.17 -1.60
N ALA A 355 -3.66 -23.12 -2.53
CA ALA A 355 -4.71 -23.51 -3.47
C ALA A 355 -6.04 -23.93 -2.80
N ASP A 356 -5.96 -24.56 -1.63
CA ASP A 356 -7.13 -25.02 -0.88
C ASP A 356 -7.54 -24.05 0.24
N PHE A 357 -6.81 -22.95 0.42
CA PHE A 357 -7.04 -22.01 1.51
C PHE A 357 -8.36 -21.25 1.31
N LYS A 358 -9.21 -21.34 2.33
CA LYS A 358 -10.48 -20.63 2.44
C LYS A 358 -10.41 -19.67 3.60
N ASN A 359 -10.83 -18.43 3.37
CA ASN A 359 -10.84 -17.43 4.43
C ASN A 359 -12.22 -17.39 5.09
N GLU A 360 -12.31 -17.94 6.30
CA GLU A 360 -13.54 -17.99 7.11
C GLU A 360 -14.12 -16.60 7.43
N PHE A 361 -13.28 -15.55 7.50
CA PHE A 361 -13.78 -14.20 7.72
C PHE A 361 -14.71 -13.75 6.59
N PHE A 362 -14.41 -14.21 5.36
CA PHE A 362 -15.12 -13.89 4.13
C PHE A 362 -16.02 -15.06 3.68
N ASN A 363 -16.80 -15.64 4.60
CA ASN A 363 -17.73 -16.75 4.32
C ASN A 363 -17.07 -17.96 3.64
N SER A 364 -15.85 -18.29 4.10
CA SER A 364 -15.05 -19.37 3.57
C SER A 364 -14.77 -19.24 2.07
N ALA A 365 -14.66 -18.00 1.59
CA ALA A 365 -14.27 -17.71 0.22
C ALA A 365 -12.93 -18.40 -0.11
N PRO A 366 -12.81 -19.09 -1.25
CA PRO A 366 -11.59 -19.76 -1.68
C PRO A 366 -10.57 -18.75 -2.21
N VAL A 367 -10.03 -17.91 -1.33
CA VAL A 367 -9.15 -16.79 -1.67
C VAL A 367 -7.88 -17.24 -2.38
N GLY A 368 -7.39 -18.45 -2.08
CA GLY A 368 -6.25 -19.06 -2.78
C GLY A 368 -6.53 -19.49 -4.22
N GLN A 369 -7.78 -19.43 -4.67
CA GLN A 369 -8.16 -19.65 -6.07
C GLN A 369 -8.62 -18.35 -6.72
N ILE A 370 -9.34 -17.50 -5.98
CA ILE A 370 -9.87 -16.23 -6.48
C ILE A 370 -8.72 -15.32 -6.91
N PHE A 371 -7.79 -14.99 -6.01
CA PHE A 371 -6.78 -13.97 -6.31
C PHE A 371 -5.72 -14.39 -7.32
N PRO A 372 -5.18 -15.64 -7.31
CA PRO A 372 -4.30 -16.09 -8.37
C PRO A 372 -4.96 -16.00 -9.75
N ARG A 373 -6.22 -16.46 -9.88
CA ARG A 373 -6.96 -16.38 -11.14
C ARG A 373 -7.16 -14.95 -11.62
N MET A 374 -7.45 -14.02 -10.70
CA MET A 374 -7.59 -12.60 -11.06
C MET A 374 -6.26 -11.92 -11.40
N ALA A 375 -5.15 -12.50 -10.94
CA ALA A 375 -3.79 -12.06 -11.27
C ALA A 375 -3.23 -12.67 -12.57
N GLU A 376 -3.81 -13.79 -13.04
CA GLU A 376 -3.39 -14.47 -14.26
C GLU A 376 -3.55 -13.59 -15.51
N GLY A 377 -2.58 -13.68 -16.42
CA GLY A 377 -2.62 -12.94 -17.69
C GLY A 377 -2.38 -11.42 -17.56
N LEU A 378 -2.18 -10.90 -16.36
CA LEU A 378 -1.90 -9.49 -16.17
C LEU A 378 -0.50 -9.11 -16.61
N THR A 379 -0.44 -8.14 -17.51
CA THR A 379 0.77 -7.37 -17.79
C THR A 379 0.59 -6.00 -17.15
N PRO A 380 1.35 -5.67 -16.10
CA PRO A 380 1.27 -4.34 -15.50
C PRO A 380 1.56 -3.26 -16.53
N GLN A 381 0.88 -2.14 -16.37
CA GLN A 381 1.17 -0.94 -17.16
C GLN A 381 2.60 -0.49 -16.94
N TYR A 382 3.13 0.27 -17.90
CA TYR A 382 4.29 1.08 -17.64
C TYR A 382 3.96 2.14 -16.58
N LEU A 383 4.74 2.18 -15.50
CA LEU A 383 4.67 3.23 -14.50
C LEU A 383 5.84 4.18 -14.73
N GLY A 384 5.56 5.46 -14.92
CA GLY A 384 6.59 6.49 -15.08
C GLY A 384 7.26 6.88 -13.77
N LYS A 385 8.39 7.59 -13.85
CA LYS A 385 9.16 8.06 -12.67
C LYS A 385 8.35 8.91 -11.71
N LYS A 386 7.33 9.60 -12.22
CA LYS A 386 6.43 10.50 -11.48
C LYS A 386 5.05 9.90 -11.27
N ASN A 387 4.87 8.59 -11.49
CA ASN A 387 3.58 7.91 -11.40
C ASN A 387 2.88 8.11 -10.05
N GLY A 388 3.56 7.81 -8.93
CA GLY A 388 3.01 8.03 -7.58
C GLY A 388 2.53 9.47 -7.34
N PRO A 389 3.39 10.49 -7.49
CA PRO A 389 2.99 11.90 -7.38
C PRO A 389 1.84 12.30 -8.32
N THR A 390 1.86 11.86 -9.58
CA THR A 390 0.77 12.14 -10.54
C THR A 390 -0.55 11.50 -10.11
N ARG A 391 -0.52 10.25 -9.65
CA ARG A 391 -1.71 9.55 -9.13
C ARG A 391 -2.33 10.33 -7.97
N VAL A 392 -1.53 10.71 -6.98
CA VAL A 392 -1.98 11.49 -5.81
C VAL A 392 -2.60 12.82 -6.24
N ALA A 393 -1.98 13.52 -7.19
CA ALA A 393 -2.49 14.78 -7.71
C ALA A 393 -3.88 14.63 -8.35
N VAL A 394 -4.10 13.56 -9.13
CA VAL A 394 -5.39 13.28 -9.78
C VAL A 394 -6.45 12.80 -8.78
N GLU A 395 -6.09 11.94 -7.82
CA GLU A 395 -6.99 11.49 -6.75
C GLU A 395 -7.47 12.66 -5.87
N ASN A 396 -6.61 13.64 -5.61
CA ASN A 396 -6.98 14.85 -4.88
C ASN A 396 -8.06 15.66 -5.61
N VAL A 397 -8.07 15.65 -6.95
CA VAL A 397 -9.13 16.29 -7.74
C VAL A 397 -10.45 15.53 -7.61
N ILE A 398 -10.43 14.19 -7.62
CA ILE A 398 -11.63 13.37 -7.36
C ILE A 398 -12.20 13.66 -5.97
N ASN A 399 -11.33 13.76 -4.94
CA ASN A 399 -11.74 14.13 -3.58
C ASN A 399 -12.37 15.53 -3.51
N ARG A 400 -11.88 16.49 -4.30
CA ARG A 400 -12.49 17.82 -4.42
C ARG A 400 -13.86 17.80 -5.09
N VAL A 401 -14.13 16.87 -5.99
CA VAL A 401 -15.48 16.65 -6.53
C VAL A 401 -16.39 16.08 -5.45
N GLN A 402 -15.92 15.06 -4.72
CA GLN A 402 -16.70 14.40 -3.66
C GLN A 402 -17.09 15.33 -2.51
N ASN A 403 -16.19 16.24 -2.12
CA ASN A 403 -16.46 17.21 -1.06
C ASN A 403 -17.21 18.47 -1.56
N GLY A 404 -17.56 18.54 -2.84
CA GLY A 404 -18.30 19.66 -3.45
C GLY A 404 -17.49 20.94 -3.64
N THR A 405 -16.17 20.93 -3.45
CA THR A 405 -15.30 22.10 -3.67
C THR A 405 -14.88 22.29 -5.13
N LEU A 406 -15.17 21.31 -5.99
CA LEU A 406 -14.99 21.38 -7.43
C LEU A 406 -16.17 20.71 -8.14
N ARG A 407 -16.70 21.34 -9.19
CA ARG A 407 -17.80 20.77 -9.97
C ARG A 407 -17.30 19.69 -10.94
N PRO A 408 -18.08 18.62 -11.20
CA PRO A 408 -17.71 17.55 -12.13
C PRO A 408 -17.30 18.04 -13.53
N ASP A 409 -17.99 19.03 -14.08
CA ASP A 409 -17.74 19.59 -15.43
C ASP A 409 -16.36 20.24 -15.58
N ALA A 410 -15.83 20.82 -14.50
CA ALA A 410 -14.50 21.43 -14.46
C ALA A 410 -13.39 20.47 -14.01
N ALA A 411 -13.75 19.29 -13.49
CA ALA A 411 -12.83 18.45 -12.75
C ALA A 411 -11.73 17.85 -13.62
N TRP A 412 -12.04 17.41 -14.85
CA TRP A 412 -11.04 16.79 -15.71
C TRP A 412 -9.94 17.76 -16.15
N ALA A 413 -10.29 19.00 -16.48
CA ALA A 413 -9.30 20.02 -16.85
C ALA A 413 -8.35 20.34 -15.68
N GLU A 414 -8.87 20.38 -14.45
CA GLU A 414 -8.04 20.54 -13.26
C GLU A 414 -7.16 19.31 -12.99
N ALA A 415 -7.67 18.09 -13.23
CA ALA A 415 -6.89 16.86 -13.11
C ALA A 415 -5.68 16.83 -14.07
N ILE A 416 -5.86 17.26 -15.32
CA ILE A 416 -4.75 17.41 -16.28
C ILE A 416 -3.70 18.39 -15.75
N LYS A 417 -4.13 19.57 -15.31
CA LYS A 417 -3.22 20.60 -14.79
C LYS A 417 -2.42 20.14 -13.57
N GLU A 418 -3.06 19.48 -12.61
CA GLU A 418 -2.37 18.97 -11.42
C GLU A 418 -1.46 17.77 -11.77
N ALA A 419 -1.86 16.93 -12.73
CA ALA A 419 -1.00 15.86 -13.25
C ALA A 419 0.26 16.40 -13.95
N GLU A 420 0.12 17.42 -14.81
CA GLU A 420 1.24 18.09 -15.47
C GLU A 420 2.19 18.74 -14.46
N LYS A 421 1.64 19.37 -13.41
CA LYS A 421 2.44 19.97 -12.34
C LYS A 421 3.21 18.91 -11.56
N ALA A 422 2.59 17.77 -11.26
CA ALA A 422 3.24 16.64 -10.57
C ALA A 422 4.28 15.92 -11.45
N GLY A 423 4.10 15.94 -12.77
CA GLY A 423 5.02 15.33 -13.74
C GLY A 423 6.29 16.13 -14.02
N ARG A 424 6.39 17.38 -13.54
CA ARG A 424 7.58 18.25 -13.72
C ARG A 424 8.75 17.90 -12.80
#